data_AF-A0A183C992-F1
#
_entry.id   AF-A0A183C992-F1
#
_cell.length_a   1.000
_cell.length_b   1.000
_cell.length_c   1.000
_cell.angle_alpha   90.00
_cell.angle_beta   90.00
_cell.angle_gamma   90.00
#
_symmetry.space_group_name_H-M   'P 1'
#
loop_
_entity.id
_entity.type
_entity.pdbx_description
1 polymer ?
#
loop_
_entity_poly.entity_id
_entity_poly.type
_entity_poly.pdbx_seq_one_letter_code
_entity_poly.pdbx_strand_id
1 'polypeptide(L)'
;MYPCHEKHFVPMAAIVAYRLYGTEWPSEVNAALLSHILPCHFVPSGASITSLVSKLRHAHRSLAGRSPVQLQLHFLSLCWSLNVYGCTFFRAFMLMSKPLRGNLQIHLGLNDWGICMINASTHKQMAAIEMDKLDVKFTPNTNFLEVATRRKDLMATITTSQAI
;
A
#
# COMPACT_ATOMS: atom_id res chain seq x y z
N MET A 1 -0.33 -5.74 -1.51
CA MET A 1 -1.30 -4.67 -1.17
C MET A 1 -0.46 -3.46 -0.82
N TYR A 2 -0.51 -2.42 -1.64
CA TYR A 2 0.33 -1.24 -1.48
C TYR A 2 -0.57 -0.04 -1.14
N PRO A 3 -0.73 0.32 0.15
CA PRO A 3 -1.38 1.56 0.52
C PRO A 3 -0.69 2.71 -0.20
N CYS A 4 -1.44 3.42 -1.03
CA CYS A 4 -0.90 4.53 -1.78
C CYS A 4 -2.02 5.50 -2.18
N HIS A 5 -1.61 6.73 -2.44
CA HIS A 5 -2.49 7.78 -2.96
C HIS A 5 -2.71 7.66 -4.46
N GLU A 6 -3.74 8.35 -4.96
CA GLU A 6 -4.09 8.43 -6.39
C GLU A 6 -2.90 8.79 -7.30
N LYS A 7 -2.04 9.69 -6.83
CA LYS A 7 -0.80 10.07 -7.54
C LYS A 7 0.14 8.91 -7.86
N HIS A 8 0.01 7.77 -7.17
CA HIS A 8 0.80 6.56 -7.43
C HIS A 8 -0.01 5.50 -8.18
N PHE A 9 -1.22 5.15 -7.70
CA PHE A 9 -1.93 4.01 -8.30
C PHE A 9 -2.47 4.31 -9.71
N VAL A 10 -2.81 5.56 -10.04
CA VAL A 10 -3.26 5.93 -11.39
C VAL A 10 -2.15 5.71 -12.42
N PRO A 11 -0.94 6.28 -12.29
CA PRO A 11 0.13 6.02 -13.24
C PRO A 11 0.57 4.55 -13.25
N MET A 12 0.58 3.86 -12.10
CA MET A 12 0.86 2.41 -12.05
C MET A 12 -0.14 1.61 -12.88
N ALA A 13 -1.43 1.82 -12.67
CA ALA A 13 -2.49 1.12 -13.40
C ALA A 13 -2.49 1.48 -14.89
N ALA A 14 -2.17 2.72 -15.25
CA ALA A 14 -2.00 3.12 -16.65
C ALA A 14 -0.84 2.37 -17.32
N ILE A 15 0.29 2.15 -16.62
CA ILE A 15 1.41 1.36 -17.13
C ILE A 15 0.99 -0.10 -17.32
N VAL A 16 0.28 -0.70 -16.35
CA VAL A 16 -0.22 -2.07 -16.47
C VAL A 16 -1.19 -2.20 -17.65
N ALA A 17 -2.13 -1.26 -17.78
CA ALA A 17 -3.06 -1.23 -18.92
C ALA A 17 -2.31 -1.12 -20.26
N TYR A 18 -1.33 -0.23 -20.37
CA TYR A 18 -0.53 -0.08 -21.59
C TYR A 18 0.26 -1.35 -21.94
N ARG A 19 0.73 -2.09 -20.92
CA ARG A 19 1.43 -3.36 -21.09
C ARG A 19 0.50 -4.50 -21.52
N LEU A 20 -0.76 -4.50 -21.07
CA LEU A 20 -1.75 -5.53 -21.39
C LEU A 20 -2.46 -5.28 -22.72
N TYR A 21 -2.82 -4.03 -23.01
CA TYR A 21 -3.69 -3.64 -24.12
C TYR A 21 -2.99 -2.82 -25.21
N GLY A 22 -1.73 -2.45 -25.01
CA GLY A 22 -0.94 -1.70 -25.99
C GLY A 22 -1.27 -0.21 -26.00
N THR A 23 -1.20 0.42 -27.17
CA THR A 23 -1.37 1.87 -27.33
C THR A 23 -2.83 2.31 -27.26
N GLU A 24 -3.76 1.40 -27.54
CA GLU A 24 -5.18 1.69 -27.55
C GLU A 24 -5.79 1.49 -26.16
N TRP A 25 -6.53 2.49 -25.70
CA TRP A 25 -7.28 2.37 -24.47
C TRP A 25 -8.55 1.55 -24.72
N PRO A 26 -8.89 0.55 -23.89
CA PRO A 26 -10.11 -0.23 -24.04
C PRO A 26 -11.36 0.66 -24.16
N SER A 27 -12.20 0.36 -25.15
CA SER A 27 -13.44 1.11 -25.42
C SER A 27 -14.44 1.00 -24.27
N GLU A 28 -14.57 -0.20 -23.71
CA GLU A 28 -15.44 -0.50 -22.57
C GLU A 28 -14.60 -0.76 -21.31
N VAL A 29 -14.60 0.21 -20.39
CA VAL A 29 -13.98 0.04 -19.07
C VAL A 29 -15.05 -0.16 -18.02
N ASN A 30 -15.08 -1.37 -17.45
CA ASN A 30 -15.96 -1.75 -16.37
C ASN A 30 -15.15 -2.18 -15.13
N ALA A 31 -15.83 -2.52 -14.03
CA ALA A 31 -15.17 -2.94 -12.80
C ALA A 31 -14.31 -4.21 -12.96
N ALA A 32 -14.68 -5.11 -13.87
CA ALA A 32 -13.91 -6.33 -14.16
C ALA A 32 -12.59 -6.00 -14.89
N LEU A 33 -12.61 -5.06 -15.84
CA LEU A 33 -11.36 -4.58 -16.46
C LEU A 33 -10.48 -3.87 -15.43
N LEU A 34 -11.08 -3.00 -14.60
CA LEU A 34 -10.35 -2.27 -13.56
C LEU A 34 -9.69 -3.23 -12.55
N SER A 35 -10.29 -4.37 -12.23
CA SER A 35 -9.69 -5.33 -11.30
C SER A 35 -8.46 -6.05 -11.87
N HIS A 36 -8.23 -6.03 -13.18
CA HIS A 36 -7.00 -6.52 -13.80
C HIS A 36 -5.82 -5.53 -13.69
N ILE A 37 -6.11 -4.24 -13.54
CA ILE A 37 -5.07 -3.18 -13.55
C ILE A 37 -4.91 -2.45 -12.21
N LEU A 38 -5.89 -2.58 -11.31
CA LEU A 38 -5.90 -1.98 -9.98
C LEU A 38 -6.04 -3.04 -8.88
N PRO A 39 -5.41 -2.83 -7.72
CA PRO A 39 -5.77 -3.56 -6.52
C PRO A 39 -7.27 -3.44 -6.20
N CYS A 40 -7.89 -4.53 -5.73
CA CYS A 40 -9.33 -4.61 -5.48
C CYS A 40 -9.91 -3.46 -4.62
N HIS A 41 -9.17 -3.00 -3.62
CA HIS A 41 -9.58 -1.91 -2.73
C HIS A 41 -9.54 -0.52 -3.37
N PHE A 42 -8.98 -0.38 -4.58
CA PHE A 42 -9.03 0.84 -5.39
C PHE A 42 -10.08 0.79 -6.48
N VAL A 43 -10.73 -0.35 -6.72
CA VAL A 43 -11.79 -0.46 -7.72
C VAL A 43 -13.03 0.26 -7.19
N PRO A 44 -13.42 1.41 -7.77
CA PRO A 44 -14.55 2.18 -7.29
C PRO A 44 -15.88 1.48 -7.60
N SER A 45 -16.86 1.67 -6.74
CA SER A 45 -18.26 1.32 -6.99
C SER A 45 -19.08 2.56 -7.37
N GLY A 46 -19.86 2.49 -8.44
CA GLY A 46 -20.80 3.54 -8.84
C GLY A 46 -20.18 4.72 -9.60
N ALA A 47 -20.67 5.94 -9.34
CA ALA A 47 -20.37 7.14 -10.14
C ALA A 47 -18.89 7.58 -10.16
N SER A 48 -18.07 7.09 -9.24
CA SER A 48 -16.63 7.36 -9.18
C SER A 48 -15.81 6.64 -10.26
N ILE A 49 -16.39 5.66 -10.97
CA ILE A 49 -15.74 4.94 -12.07
C ILE A 49 -15.38 5.88 -13.22
N THR A 50 -16.31 6.72 -13.68
CA THR A 50 -16.08 7.58 -14.86
C THR A 50 -14.92 8.55 -14.66
N SER A 51 -14.83 9.15 -13.47
CA SER A 51 -13.74 10.06 -13.10
C SER A 51 -12.39 9.34 -13.10
N LEU A 52 -12.32 8.16 -12.50
CA LEU A 52 -11.09 7.35 -12.48
C LEU A 52 -10.68 6.91 -13.88
N VAL A 53 -11.63 6.46 -14.71
CA VAL A 53 -11.37 6.05 -16.10
C VAL A 53 -10.81 7.20 -16.93
N SER A 54 -11.32 8.42 -16.75
CA SER A 54 -10.79 9.61 -17.43
C SER A 54 -9.33 9.86 -17.06
N LYS A 55 -8.99 9.79 -15.76
CA LYS A 55 -7.61 9.95 -15.26
C LYS A 55 -6.68 8.86 -15.79
N LEU A 56 -7.12 7.60 -15.75
CA LEU A 56 -6.36 6.46 -16.27
C LEU A 56 -6.10 6.59 -17.77
N ARG A 57 -7.12 6.96 -18.55
CA ARG A 57 -6.99 7.17 -20.00
C ARG A 57 -6.00 8.29 -20.31
N HIS A 58 -6.03 9.39 -19.55
CA HIS A 58 -5.06 10.47 -19.70
C HIS A 58 -3.63 9.99 -19.38
N ALA A 59 -3.43 9.31 -18.25
CA ALA A 59 -2.15 8.76 -17.85
C ALA A 59 -1.64 7.68 -18.84
N HIS A 60 -2.53 6.91 -19.45
CA HIS A 60 -2.17 5.92 -20.47
C HIS A 60 -1.64 6.55 -21.75
N ARG A 61 -2.29 7.61 -22.24
CA ARG A 61 -1.86 8.32 -23.45
C ARG A 61 -0.47 8.93 -23.31
N SER A 62 -0.08 9.36 -22.10
CA SER A 62 1.25 9.93 -21.85
C SER A 62 2.39 8.89 -21.84
N LEU A 63 2.07 7.61 -21.98
CA LEU A 63 3.04 6.51 -22.11
C LEU A 63 3.42 6.21 -23.56
N ALA A 64 2.76 6.84 -24.54
CA ALA A 64 3.05 6.63 -25.96
C ALA A 64 4.54 6.86 -26.28
N GLY A 65 5.12 5.96 -27.08
CA GLY A 65 6.53 6.02 -27.49
C GLY A 65 7.53 5.52 -26.45
N ARG A 66 7.10 5.09 -25.25
CA ARG A 66 7.99 4.48 -24.25
C ARG A 66 8.23 3.01 -24.57
N SER A 67 9.49 2.60 -24.50
CA SER A 67 9.89 1.19 -24.61
C SER A 67 9.41 0.35 -23.40
N PRO A 68 9.30 -0.98 -23.54
CA PRO A 68 8.98 -1.88 -22.44
C PRO A 68 9.85 -1.68 -21.19
N VAL A 69 11.15 -1.49 -21.38
CA VAL A 69 12.10 -1.29 -20.29
C VAL A 69 11.85 0.03 -19.58
N GLN A 70 11.62 1.12 -20.31
CA GLN A 70 11.27 2.41 -19.73
C GLN A 70 9.97 2.35 -18.91
N LEU A 71 8.98 1.58 -19.36
CA LEU A 71 7.73 1.39 -18.63
C LEU A 71 7.94 0.61 -17.33
N GLN A 72 8.73 -0.47 -17.38
CA GLN A 72 9.07 -1.25 -16.19
C GLN A 72 9.85 -0.42 -15.16
N LEU A 73 10.86 0.33 -15.60
CA LEU A 73 11.62 1.23 -14.73
C LEU A 73 10.75 2.33 -14.14
N HIS A 74 9.84 2.90 -14.93
CA HIS A 74 8.89 3.89 -14.43
C HIS A 74 7.95 3.28 -13.38
N PHE A 75 7.42 2.08 -13.62
CA PHE A 75 6.60 1.36 -12.66
C PHE A 75 7.35 1.11 -11.35
N LEU A 76 8.59 0.59 -11.43
CA LEU A 76 9.43 0.35 -10.27
C LEU A 76 9.76 1.64 -9.51
N SER A 77 10.02 2.75 -10.20
CA SER A 77 10.27 4.04 -9.54
C SER A 77 9.07 4.52 -8.72
N LEU A 78 7.84 4.30 -9.21
CA LEU A 78 6.61 4.60 -8.47
C LEU A 78 6.45 3.66 -7.27
N CYS A 79 6.87 2.40 -7.40
CA CYS A 79 6.85 1.45 -6.30
C CYS A 79 7.87 1.82 -5.22
N TRP A 80 9.10 2.18 -5.61
CA TRP A 80 10.17 2.57 -4.68
C TRP A 80 9.86 3.82 -3.85
N SER A 81 8.97 4.69 -4.32
CA SER A 81 8.52 5.85 -3.53
C SER A 81 7.55 5.48 -2.40
N LEU A 82 7.10 4.23 -2.31
CA LEU A 82 6.19 3.76 -1.27
C LEU A 82 6.98 3.20 -0.09
N ASN A 83 6.68 3.67 1.12
CA ASN A 83 7.26 3.14 2.36
C ASN A 83 6.96 1.65 2.62
N VAL A 84 5.94 1.11 1.96
CA VAL A 84 5.54 -0.31 2.02
C VAL A 84 6.24 -1.20 0.97
N TYR A 85 7.08 -0.62 0.11
CA TYR A 85 7.76 -1.37 -0.94
C TYR A 85 8.78 -2.34 -0.35
N GLY A 86 8.79 -3.59 -0.82
CA GLY A 86 9.72 -4.60 -0.32
C GLY A 86 9.43 -5.07 1.12
N CYS A 87 8.28 -4.69 1.70
CA CYS A 87 7.92 -5.16 3.03
C CYS A 87 7.71 -6.67 3.09
N THR A 88 8.31 -7.30 4.11
CA THR A 88 7.83 -8.57 4.66
C THR A 88 6.66 -8.27 5.58
N PHE A 89 5.50 -8.91 5.34
CA PHE A 89 4.29 -8.68 6.10
C PHE A 89 4.00 -9.81 7.10
N PHE A 90 3.72 -9.41 8.33
CA PHE A 90 3.33 -10.27 9.44
C PHE A 90 1.87 -10.02 9.80
N ARG A 91 1.18 -11.07 10.27
CA ARG A 91 -0.15 -10.91 10.85
C ARG A 91 0.03 -10.58 12.33
N ALA A 92 -0.58 -9.49 12.75
CA ALA A 92 -0.46 -9.03 14.13
C ALA A 92 -1.76 -8.37 14.61
N PHE A 93 -1.82 -8.16 15.92
CA PHE A 93 -2.85 -7.35 16.54
C PHE A 93 -2.21 -6.14 17.20
N MET A 94 -2.76 -4.95 16.94
CA MET A 94 -2.39 -3.74 17.64
C MET A 94 -3.35 -3.52 18.81
N LEU A 95 -2.80 -3.39 20.02
CA LEU A 95 -3.56 -3.10 21.22
C LEU A 95 -3.77 -1.58 21.30
N MET A 96 -5.02 -1.14 21.13
CA MET A 96 -5.37 0.27 21.16
C MET A 96 -5.67 0.69 22.60
N SER A 97 -5.01 1.75 23.08
CA SER A 97 -5.24 2.29 24.42
C SER A 97 -6.51 3.16 24.50
N LYS A 98 -6.91 3.86 23.42
CA LYS A 98 -8.18 4.65 23.34
C LYS A 98 -8.69 4.81 21.88
N PRO A 99 -10.02 4.72 21.62
CA PRO A 99 -11.04 4.14 22.49
C PRO A 99 -10.78 2.64 22.71
N LEU A 100 -11.24 2.10 23.85
CA LEU A 100 -11.15 0.68 24.25
C LEU A 100 -11.98 -0.23 23.31
N ARG A 101 -11.65 -0.26 22.02
CA ARG A 101 -12.33 -1.08 21.00
C ARG A 101 -11.41 -2.20 20.54
N GLY A 102 -10.99 -3.02 21.49
CA GLY A 102 -10.38 -4.33 21.24
C GLY A 102 -9.06 -4.32 20.48
N ASN A 103 -8.61 -5.53 20.20
CA ASN A 103 -7.40 -5.82 19.43
C ASN A 103 -7.68 -5.53 17.96
N LEU A 104 -6.98 -4.58 17.35
CA LEU A 104 -7.13 -4.31 15.93
C LEU A 104 -6.22 -5.23 15.12
N GLN A 105 -6.80 -6.03 14.24
CA GLN A 105 -6.00 -6.85 13.33
C GLN A 105 -5.29 -5.97 12.29
N ILE A 106 -3.98 -6.14 12.18
CA ILE A 106 -3.13 -5.39 11.26
C ILE A 106 -2.23 -6.33 10.44
N HIS A 107 -1.81 -5.84 9.28
CA HIS A 107 -0.60 -6.31 8.61
C HIS A 107 0.55 -5.41 9.05
N LEU A 108 1.54 -6.01 9.72
CA LEU A 108 2.77 -5.34 10.11
C LEU A 108 3.81 -5.56 9.01
N GLY A 109 4.15 -4.51 8.28
CA GLY A 109 5.18 -4.54 7.23
C GLY A 109 6.53 -4.08 7.76
N LEU A 110 7.59 -4.81 7.42
CA LEU A 110 8.97 -4.43 7.71
C LEU A 110 9.82 -4.49 6.44
N ASN A 111 10.59 -3.43 6.17
CA ASN A 111 11.58 -3.35 5.09
C ASN A 111 12.82 -2.55 5.54
N ASP A 112 13.68 -2.22 4.58
CA ASP A 112 14.86 -1.37 4.74
C ASP A 112 14.52 0.10 5.05
N TRP A 113 13.30 0.56 4.73
CA TRP A 113 12.81 1.88 5.09
C TRP A 113 12.37 1.96 6.57
N GLY A 114 11.69 0.95 7.10
CA GLY A 114 11.18 0.94 8.47
C GLY A 114 10.00 0.01 8.72
N ILE A 115 9.08 0.42 9.59
CA ILE A 115 7.86 -0.33 9.94
C ILE A 115 6.62 0.39 9.40
N CYS A 116 5.69 -0.37 8.82
CA CYS A 116 4.38 0.08 8.39
C CYS A 116 3.28 -0.73 9.07
N MET A 117 2.22 -0.05 9.53
CA MET A 117 1.05 -0.68 10.14
C MET A 117 -0.16 -0.46 9.24
N ILE A 118 -0.74 -1.54 8.72
CA ILE A 118 -1.87 -1.48 7.78
C ILE A 118 -3.06 -2.19 8.41
N ASN A 119 -4.22 -1.55 8.41
CA ASN A 119 -5.45 -2.18 8.88
C ASN A 119 -5.80 -3.40 8.00
N ALA A 120 -5.99 -4.57 8.59
CA ALA A 120 -6.17 -5.81 7.84
C ALA A 120 -7.47 -5.86 7.03
N SER A 121 -8.53 -5.16 7.48
CA SER A 121 -9.84 -5.16 6.80
C SER A 121 -9.94 -4.08 5.73
N THR A 122 -9.46 -2.87 6.01
CA THR A 122 -9.62 -1.71 5.11
C THR A 122 -8.42 -1.49 4.20
N HIS A 123 -7.29 -2.15 4.48
CA HIS A 123 -6.05 -2.00 3.72
C HIS A 123 -5.47 -0.58 3.73
N LYS A 124 -5.98 0.28 4.62
CA LYS A 124 -5.47 1.62 4.85
C LYS A 124 -4.27 1.57 5.78
N GLN A 125 -3.23 2.30 5.43
CA GLN A 125 -2.09 2.51 6.29
C GLN A 125 -2.48 3.41 7.46
N MET A 126 -2.20 2.94 8.67
CA MET A 126 -2.51 3.62 9.92
C MET A 126 -1.31 4.43 10.41
N ALA A 127 -0.12 3.84 10.28
CA ALA A 127 1.12 4.42 10.71
C ALA A 127 2.28 3.89 9.85
N ALA A 128 3.33 4.68 9.74
CA ALA A 128 4.62 4.23 9.27
C ALA A 128 5.72 5.01 9.99
N ILE A 129 6.76 4.32 10.40
CA ILE A 129 7.88 4.86 11.16
C ILE A 129 9.16 4.46 10.44
N GLU A 130 9.95 5.45 10.04
CA GLU A 130 11.29 5.25 9.47
C GLU A 130 12.22 4.60 10.50
N MET A 131 13.13 3.76 10.03
CA MET A 131 14.03 2.98 10.89
C MET A 131 14.85 3.86 11.85
N ASP A 132 15.28 5.04 11.43
CA ASP A 132 16.06 6.00 12.23
C ASP A 132 15.23 6.67 13.35
N LYS A 133 13.90 6.68 13.22
CA LYS A 133 12.94 7.25 14.18
C LYS A 133 12.25 6.18 15.01
N LEU A 134 12.51 4.91 14.72
CA LEU A 134 11.90 3.77 15.35
C LEU A 134 12.60 3.44 16.69
N ASP A 135 11.79 3.23 17.72
CA ASP A 135 12.18 2.60 18.98
C ASP A 135 11.35 1.32 19.14
N VAL A 136 12.04 0.20 19.35
CA VAL A 136 11.42 -1.12 19.46
C VAL A 136 11.88 -1.77 20.75
N LYS A 137 10.91 -2.17 21.57
CA LYS A 137 11.17 -2.94 22.77
C LYS A 137 10.45 -4.27 22.70
N PHE A 138 11.26 -5.34 22.65
CA PHE A 138 10.80 -6.71 22.73
C PHE A 138 10.87 -7.20 24.18
N THR A 139 9.83 -7.89 24.64
CA THR A 139 9.83 -8.52 25.97
C THR A 139 9.99 -10.03 25.77
N PRO A 140 11.14 -10.62 26.17
CA PRO A 140 11.39 -12.06 26.01
C PRO A 140 10.31 -12.93 26.65
N ASN A 141 10.07 -14.11 26.07
CA ASN A 141 9.05 -15.07 26.50
C ASN A 141 7.61 -14.52 26.46
N THR A 142 7.38 -13.46 25.69
CA THR A 142 6.05 -12.93 25.40
C THR A 142 5.87 -12.75 23.90
N ASN A 143 4.61 -12.66 23.47
CA ASN A 143 4.28 -12.34 22.08
C ASN A 143 4.12 -10.83 21.87
N PHE A 144 4.76 -9.98 22.69
CA PHE A 144 4.56 -8.53 22.68
C PHE A 144 5.77 -7.77 22.16
N LEU A 145 5.48 -6.79 21.32
CA LEU A 145 6.41 -5.81 20.79
C LEU A 145 5.86 -4.41 21.08
N GLU A 146 6.61 -3.60 21.81
CA GLU A 146 6.31 -2.18 21.95
C GLU A 146 7.02 -1.42 20.83
N VAL A 147 6.26 -0.72 20.00
CA VAL A 147 6.77 0.11 18.92
C VAL A 147 6.43 1.56 19.21
N ALA A 148 7.44 2.41 19.19
CA ALA A 148 7.27 3.84 19.38
C ALA A 148 8.10 4.63 18.37
N THR A 149 7.68 5.86 18.12
CA THR A 149 8.60 6.87 17.59
C THR A 149 9.54 7.33 18.70
N ARG A 150 10.78 7.71 18.38
CA ARG A 150 11.74 8.24 19.37
C ARG A 150 11.22 9.47 20.14
N ARG A 151 10.35 10.26 19.50
CA ARG A 151 9.68 11.42 20.12
C ARG A 151 8.42 11.04 20.92
N LYS A 152 8.04 9.76 20.91
CA LYS A 152 6.86 9.18 21.59
C LYS A 152 5.52 9.82 21.21
N ASP A 153 5.44 10.46 20.04
CA ASP A 153 4.19 10.94 19.44
C ASP A 153 3.33 9.79 18.93
N LEU A 154 3.93 8.63 18.63
CA LEU A 154 3.22 7.38 18.39
C LEU A 154 3.79 6.29 19.30
N MET A 155 2.90 5.57 19.99
CA MET A 155 3.22 4.38 20.76
C MET A 155 2.14 3.33 20.51
N ALA A 156 2.56 2.11 20.19
CA ALA A 156 1.68 0.98 19.92
C ALA A 156 2.27 -0.29 20.55
N THR A 157 1.42 -1.05 21.24
CA THR A 157 1.76 -2.41 21.65
C THR A 157 1.20 -3.36 20.60
N ILE A 158 2.07 -4.17 20.02
CA ILE A 158 1.75 -5.13 18.98
C ILE A 158 1.88 -6.52 19.57
N THR A 159 0.95 -7.41 19.25
CA THR A 159 1.09 -8.83 19.54
C THR A 159 1.05 -9.68 18.29
N THR A 160 1.99 -10.62 18.19
CA THR A 160 2.08 -11.59 17.10
C THR A 160 2.78 -12.85 17.59
N SER A 161 2.33 -14.02 17.15
CA SER A 161 3.03 -15.29 17.42
C SER A 161 4.34 -15.43 16.66
N GLN A 162 4.67 -14.45 15.80
CA GLN A 162 5.88 -14.40 14.99
C GLN A 162 7.00 -13.58 15.65
N ALA A 163 6.77 -13.09 16.88
CA ALA A 163 7.79 -12.47 17.71
C ALA A 163 8.55 -13.56 18.48
N ILE A 164 9.56 -14.14 17.82
CA ILE A 164 10.44 -15.19 18.35
C ILE A 164 11.87 -14.66 18.35
#